data_AF-A0AAV6MEA4-F1
#
_entry.id   AF-A0AAV6MEA4-F1
#
_cell.length_a   1.000
_cell.length_b   1.000
_cell.length_c   1.000
_cell.angle_alpha   90.00
_cell.angle_beta   90.00
_cell.angle_gamma   90.00
#
_symmetry.space_group_name_H-M   'P 1'
#
loop_
_entity.id
_entity.type
_entity.pdbx_description
1 polymer ?
#
loop_
_entity_poly.entity_id
_entity_poly.type
_entity_poly.pdbx_seq_one_letter_code
_entity_poly.pdbx_strand_id
1 'polypeptide(L)'
;MSVIDLLTRVDAICQKYDKYDVEKQRDLNVSGDDAFARLYATVEADIETALQKAEDASREKNRASVVALNAEIRHTKARLLEEIPKLQRLAVKRVKGLSTEDLTTRNDLVLALPDRIQAIPDGTTSSSKKNEGWNSSTSRAEIKFDSDGRFDNEYFQHTEESSQFRQEYEMRKMKQDQGLDMISEGLDTLKNMAHDMNEEIDRQVPLMDEIDTKVDKAASDLKNTNVRLRDTVNQLRSSRNFCIDIILLCIILGIAAYLYNVLKK
;
A
#
# COMPACT_ATOMS: atom_id res chain seq x y z
N MET A 1 -30.75 -37.34 22.35
CA MET A 1 -29.63 -36.50 21.91
C MET A 1 -30.21 -35.42 21.01
N SER A 2 -30.16 -34.15 21.43
CA SER A 2 -30.77 -33.05 20.67
C SER A 2 -29.86 -32.63 19.51
N VAL A 3 -30.42 -32.08 18.43
CA VAL A 3 -29.66 -31.55 17.29
C VAL A 3 -28.62 -30.52 17.74
N ILE A 4 -28.96 -29.74 18.77
CA ILE A 4 -28.07 -28.76 19.41
C ILE A 4 -26.87 -29.43 20.08
N ASP A 5 -27.08 -30.60 20.69
CA ASP A 5 -26.04 -31.39 21.38
C ASP A 5 -25.09 -32.09 20.39
N LEU A 6 -25.60 -32.39 19.20
CA LEU A 6 -24.81 -32.86 18.05
C LEU A 6 -23.95 -31.72 17.47
N LEU A 7 -24.53 -30.54 17.26
CA LEU A 7 -23.80 -29.37 16.74
C LEU A 7 -22.67 -28.94 17.68
N THR A 8 -22.91 -28.87 18.99
CA THR A 8 -21.87 -28.49 19.96
C THR A 8 -20.76 -29.54 20.04
N ARG A 9 -21.07 -30.83 19.92
CA ARG A 9 -20.06 -31.89 19.85
C ARG A 9 -19.26 -31.85 18.55
N VAL A 10 -19.91 -31.60 17.42
CA VAL A 10 -19.23 -31.45 16.12
C VAL A 10 -18.30 -30.24 16.17
N ASP A 11 -18.76 -29.10 16.70
CA ASP A 11 -17.94 -27.89 16.85
C ASP A 11 -16.74 -28.11 17.78
N ALA A 12 -16.96 -28.79 18.92
CA ALA A 12 -15.87 -29.17 19.83
C ALA A 12 -14.86 -30.15 19.19
N ILE A 13 -15.33 -31.04 18.32
CA ILE A 13 -14.45 -31.94 17.55
C ILE A 13 -13.66 -31.13 16.52
N CYS A 14 -14.30 -30.23 15.77
CA CYS A 14 -13.63 -29.34 14.81
C CYS A 14 -12.54 -28.52 15.52
N GLN A 15 -12.85 -27.86 16.64
CA GLN A 15 -11.85 -27.12 17.43
C GLN A 15 -10.69 -27.99 17.94
N LYS A 16 -10.96 -29.25 18.33
CA LYS A 16 -9.91 -30.15 18.82
C LYS A 16 -8.93 -30.56 17.72
N TYR A 17 -9.39 -30.59 16.46
CA TYR A 17 -8.59 -30.95 15.30
C TYR A 17 -8.08 -29.75 14.49
N ASP A 18 -8.55 -28.53 14.76
CA ASP A 18 -8.03 -27.28 14.19
C ASP A 18 -6.50 -27.16 14.31
N LYS A 19 -5.90 -27.73 15.38
CA LYS A 19 -4.45 -27.73 15.57
C LYS A 19 -3.67 -28.61 14.58
N TYR A 20 -4.35 -29.46 13.82
CA TYR A 20 -3.77 -30.30 12.75
C TYR A 20 -4.08 -29.75 11.36
N ASP A 21 -4.89 -28.70 11.29
CA ASP A 21 -5.09 -27.96 10.06
C ASP A 21 -3.82 -27.13 9.77
N VAL A 22 -2.97 -27.71 8.92
CA VAL A 22 -1.67 -27.15 8.55
C VAL A 22 -1.85 -25.83 7.80
N GLU A 23 -2.96 -25.65 7.07
CA GLU A 23 -3.28 -24.41 6.36
C GLU A 23 -3.68 -23.33 7.36
N LYS A 24 -4.60 -23.62 8.28
CA LYS A 24 -5.00 -22.70 9.34
C LYS A 24 -3.85 -22.30 10.27
N GLN A 25 -2.96 -23.22 10.61
CA GLN A 25 -1.75 -22.90 11.39
C GLN A 25 -0.71 -22.12 10.58
N ARG A 26 -0.66 -22.30 9.26
CA ARG A 26 0.21 -21.52 8.39
C ARG A 26 -0.28 -20.08 8.29
N ASP A 27 -1.58 -19.88 8.12
CA ASP A 27 -2.21 -18.56 8.08
C ASP A 27 -2.03 -17.80 9.40
N LEU A 28 -2.19 -18.48 10.55
CA LEU A 28 -1.94 -17.89 11.87
C LEU A 28 -0.47 -17.48 12.10
N ASN A 29 0.49 -18.25 11.56
CA ASN A 29 1.92 -17.93 11.66
C ASN A 29 2.37 -16.85 10.65
N VAL A 30 1.70 -16.75 9.50
CA VAL A 30 1.97 -15.72 8.49
C VAL A 30 1.37 -14.38 8.93
N SER A 31 0.18 -14.38 9.54
CA SER A 31 -0.59 -13.17 9.85
C SER A 31 0.05 -12.24 10.89
N GLY A 32 0.90 -12.76 11.79
CA GLY A 32 1.60 -11.95 12.80
C GLY A 32 2.86 -11.22 12.31
N ASP A 33 3.56 -11.75 11.30
CA ASP A 33 4.90 -11.27 10.92
C ASP A 33 5.05 -10.95 9.41
N ASP A 34 3.99 -11.08 8.61
CA ASP A 34 4.05 -10.77 7.19
C ASP A 34 4.09 -9.26 6.89
N ALA A 35 5.29 -8.76 6.65
CA ALA A 35 5.54 -7.36 6.29
C ALA A 35 4.78 -6.93 5.02
N PHE A 36 4.54 -7.85 4.08
CA PHE A 36 3.75 -7.55 2.88
C PHE A 36 2.32 -7.20 3.27
N ALA A 37 1.63 -8.09 3.99
CA ALA A 37 0.23 -7.90 4.36
C ALA A 37 0.00 -6.59 5.16
N ARG A 38 0.93 -6.23 6.06
CA ARG A 38 0.84 -4.98 6.83
C ARG A 38 0.97 -3.73 5.96
N LEU A 39 1.97 -3.71 5.06
CA LEU A 39 2.16 -2.57 4.15
C LEU A 39 1.01 -2.49 3.16
N TYR A 40 0.57 -3.63 2.63
CA TYR A 40 -0.54 -3.72 1.69
C TYR A 40 -1.84 -3.23 2.32
N ALA A 41 -2.15 -3.62 3.57
CA ALA A 41 -3.32 -3.12 4.29
C ALA A 41 -3.27 -1.60 4.52
N THR A 42 -2.07 -1.05 4.76
CA THR A 42 -1.89 0.41 4.92
C THR A 42 -2.18 1.14 3.59
N VAL A 43 -1.61 0.63 2.50
CA VAL A 43 -1.84 1.15 1.14
C VAL A 43 -3.32 1.04 0.73
N GLU A 44 -3.97 -0.07 1.04
CA GLU A 44 -5.40 -0.29 0.80
C GLU A 44 -6.27 0.73 1.56
N ALA A 45 -5.97 0.97 2.84
CA ALA A 45 -6.69 1.96 3.66
C ALA A 45 -6.48 3.40 3.18
N ASP A 46 -5.27 3.74 2.73
CA ASP A 46 -4.97 5.04 2.13
C ASP A 46 -5.71 5.24 0.80
N ILE A 47 -5.81 4.19 -0.03
CA ILE A 47 -6.61 4.20 -1.27
C ILE A 47 -8.09 4.42 -0.94
N GLU A 48 -8.63 3.72 0.05
CA GLU A 48 -10.03 3.88 0.47
C GLU A 48 -10.30 5.29 1.00
N THR A 49 -9.36 5.85 1.77
CA THR A 49 -9.43 7.25 2.24
C THR A 49 -9.42 8.24 1.07
N ALA A 50 -8.58 8.01 0.05
CA ALA A 50 -8.54 8.85 -1.14
C ALA A 50 -9.83 8.75 -1.98
N LEU A 51 -10.42 7.56 -2.08
CA LEU A 51 -11.72 7.35 -2.73
C LEU A 51 -12.85 8.08 -1.99
N GLN A 52 -12.86 8.03 -0.66
CA GLN A 52 -13.85 8.76 0.15
C GLN A 52 -13.73 10.27 -0.07
N LYS A 53 -12.50 10.80 -0.06
CA LYS A 53 -12.26 12.22 -0.35
C LYS A 53 -12.68 12.61 -1.77
N ALA A 54 -12.51 11.72 -2.75
CA ALA A 54 -12.97 11.96 -4.12
C ALA A 54 -14.51 12.01 -4.20
N GLU A 55 -15.19 11.15 -3.45
CA GLU A 55 -16.65 11.19 -3.31
C GLU A 55 -17.12 12.49 -2.63
N ASP A 56 -16.46 12.89 -1.54
CA ASP A 56 -16.78 14.13 -0.82
C ASP A 56 -16.58 15.36 -1.73
N ALA A 57 -15.48 15.38 -2.49
CA ALA A 57 -15.21 16.43 -3.48
C ALA A 57 -16.27 16.48 -4.59
N SER A 58 -16.88 15.36 -4.95
CA SER A 58 -17.96 15.31 -5.95
C SER A 58 -19.30 15.85 -5.42
N ARG A 59 -19.53 15.76 -4.11
CA ARG A 59 -20.75 16.20 -3.42
C ARG A 59 -20.65 17.65 -2.93
N GLU A 60 -19.43 18.14 -2.77
CA GLU A 60 -19.13 19.48 -2.30
C GLU A 60 -19.50 20.55 -3.35
N LYS A 61 -20.13 21.64 -2.88
CA LYS A 61 -20.60 22.75 -3.72
C LYS A 61 -19.61 23.91 -3.74
N ASN A 62 -18.79 24.04 -2.70
CA ASN A 62 -17.79 25.09 -2.62
C ASN A 62 -16.56 24.75 -3.48
N ARG A 63 -16.37 25.51 -4.57
CA ARG A 63 -15.23 25.33 -5.49
C ARG A 63 -13.87 25.35 -4.79
N ALA A 64 -13.68 26.20 -3.78
CA ALA A 64 -12.42 26.26 -3.04
C ALA A 64 -12.18 24.98 -2.22
N SER A 65 -13.24 24.45 -1.60
CA SER A 65 -13.21 23.18 -0.84
C SER A 65 -12.93 22.00 -1.78
N VAL A 66 -13.59 21.93 -2.94
CA VAL A 66 -13.35 20.92 -3.98
C VAL A 66 -11.89 20.92 -4.45
N VAL A 67 -11.31 22.11 -4.66
CA VAL A 67 -9.92 22.21 -5.11
C VAL A 67 -8.94 21.77 -4.02
N ALA A 68 -9.19 22.12 -2.76
CA ALA A 68 -8.38 21.69 -1.62
C ALA A 68 -8.42 20.16 -1.45
N LEU A 69 -9.61 19.55 -1.46
CA LEU A 69 -9.77 18.09 -1.40
C LEU A 69 -9.05 17.39 -2.55
N ASN A 70 -9.18 17.90 -3.78
CA ASN A 70 -8.48 17.38 -4.93
C ASN A 70 -6.96 17.51 -4.82
N ALA A 71 -6.43 18.58 -4.21
CA ALA A 71 -5.00 18.70 -3.93
C ALA A 71 -4.53 17.63 -2.94
N GLU A 72 -5.30 17.39 -1.88
CA GLU A 72 -4.99 16.32 -0.93
C GLU A 72 -4.99 14.94 -1.59
N ILE A 73 -5.96 14.64 -2.46
CA ILE A 73 -6.01 13.38 -3.21
C ILE A 73 -4.73 13.21 -4.05
N ARG A 74 -4.23 14.27 -4.68
CA ARG A 74 -2.99 14.22 -5.47
C ARG A 74 -1.76 13.93 -4.60
N HIS A 75 -1.66 14.55 -3.43
CA HIS A 75 -0.60 14.23 -2.48
C HIS A 75 -0.68 12.79 -1.98
N THR A 76 -1.88 12.28 -1.67
CA THR A 76 -2.06 10.89 -1.25
C THR A 76 -1.71 9.91 -2.37
N LYS A 77 -2.12 10.18 -3.62
CA LYS A 77 -1.70 9.39 -4.80
C LYS A 77 -0.19 9.34 -4.97
N ALA A 78 0.49 10.47 -4.81
CA ALA A 78 1.94 10.54 -4.90
C ALA A 78 2.62 9.64 -3.87
N ARG A 79 2.22 9.78 -2.60
CA ARG A 79 2.72 8.93 -1.51
C ARG A 79 2.44 7.45 -1.76
N LEU A 80 1.26 7.11 -2.27
CA LEU A 80 0.88 5.72 -2.59
C LEU A 80 1.80 5.12 -3.66
N LEU A 81 2.13 5.88 -4.72
CA LEU A 81 3.04 5.43 -5.77
C LEU A 81 4.46 5.18 -5.25
N GLU A 82 4.94 5.95 -4.27
CA GLU A 82 6.25 5.75 -3.62
C GLU A 82 6.35 4.42 -2.83
N GLU A 83 5.23 3.88 -2.36
CA GLU A 83 5.19 2.63 -1.58
C GLU A 83 5.09 1.37 -2.46
N ILE A 84 4.66 1.50 -3.72
CA ILE A 84 4.52 0.38 -4.67
C ILE A 84 5.82 -0.40 -4.86
N PRO A 85 7.00 0.24 -5.08
CA PRO A 85 8.25 -0.48 -5.24
C PRO A 85 8.61 -1.32 -4.01
N LYS A 86 8.26 -0.85 -2.80
CA LYS A 86 8.46 -1.62 -1.56
C LYS A 86 7.53 -2.83 -1.51
N LEU A 87 6.27 -2.67 -1.94
CA LEU A 87 5.32 -3.78 -2.07
C LEU A 87 5.74 -4.81 -3.12
N GLN A 88 6.25 -4.38 -4.28
CA GLN A 88 6.78 -5.28 -5.32
C GLN A 88 7.90 -6.16 -4.76
N ARG A 89 8.85 -5.57 -4.02
CA ARG A 89 9.94 -6.32 -3.36
C ARG A 89 9.41 -7.34 -2.34
N LEU A 90 8.41 -6.95 -1.56
CA LEU A 90 7.81 -7.84 -0.55
C LEU A 90 6.94 -8.94 -1.17
N ALA A 91 6.35 -8.70 -2.35
CA ALA A 91 5.52 -9.67 -3.08
C ALA A 91 6.34 -10.82 -3.69
N VAL A 92 7.56 -10.53 -4.15
CA VAL A 92 8.47 -11.55 -4.74
C VAL A 92 9.22 -12.34 -3.65
N LYS A 93 9.36 -11.76 -2.45
CA LYS A 93 10.08 -12.39 -1.34
C LYS A 93 9.37 -13.67 -0.86
N ARG A 94 10.06 -14.80 -1.01
CA ARG A 94 9.59 -16.10 -0.52
C ARG A 94 9.63 -16.15 1.01
N VAL A 95 8.46 -16.11 1.65
CA VAL A 95 8.32 -16.32 3.10
C VAL A 95 8.07 -17.81 3.38
N LYS A 96 8.64 -18.33 4.47
CA LYS A 96 8.46 -19.72 4.89
C LYS A 96 6.98 -19.97 5.17
N GLY A 97 6.37 -20.88 4.41
CA GLY A 97 4.95 -21.15 4.53
C GLY A 97 4.08 -20.27 3.65
N LEU A 98 4.57 -19.71 2.53
CA LEU A 98 3.73 -19.09 1.51
C LEU A 98 3.67 -20.00 0.26
N SER A 99 2.47 -20.25 -0.31
CA SER A 99 2.36 -21.12 -1.50
C SER A 99 2.83 -20.37 -2.74
N THR A 100 3.08 -21.11 -3.81
CA THR A 100 3.34 -20.53 -5.14
C THR A 100 2.14 -19.73 -5.64
N GLU A 101 0.92 -20.18 -5.34
CA GLU A 101 -0.33 -19.52 -5.70
C GLU A 101 -0.49 -18.20 -4.94
N ASP A 102 -0.16 -18.18 -3.63
CA ASP A 102 -0.20 -16.96 -2.82
C ASP A 102 0.83 -15.92 -3.28
N LEU A 103 1.97 -16.36 -3.81
CA LEU A 103 2.97 -15.45 -4.37
C LEU A 103 2.49 -14.84 -5.68
N THR A 104 1.83 -15.62 -6.53
CA THR A 104 1.23 -15.08 -7.77
C THR A 104 0.12 -14.09 -7.47
N THR A 105 -0.76 -14.38 -6.51
CA THR A 105 -1.82 -13.44 -6.13
C THR A 105 -1.26 -12.14 -5.55
N ARG A 106 -0.21 -12.20 -4.71
CA ARG A 106 0.47 -10.98 -4.23
C ARG A 106 1.06 -10.15 -5.37
N ASN A 107 1.67 -10.79 -6.36
CA ASN A 107 2.22 -10.07 -7.51
C ASN A 107 1.10 -9.42 -8.34
N ASP A 108 0.02 -10.15 -8.63
CA ASP A 108 -1.12 -9.63 -9.37
C ASP A 108 -1.78 -8.43 -8.66
N LEU A 109 -1.92 -8.52 -7.33
CA LEU A 109 -2.43 -7.41 -6.51
C LEU A 109 -1.55 -6.16 -6.64
N VAL A 110 -0.22 -6.33 -6.55
CA VAL A 110 0.71 -5.20 -6.67
C VAL A 110 0.75 -4.62 -8.10
N LEU A 111 0.63 -5.48 -9.12
CA LEU A 111 0.55 -5.04 -10.52
C LEU A 111 -0.71 -4.21 -10.82
N ALA A 112 -1.82 -4.47 -10.12
CA ALA A 112 -3.06 -3.72 -10.26
C ALA A 112 -3.08 -2.37 -9.50
N LEU A 113 -2.18 -2.17 -8.52
CA LEU A 113 -2.17 -0.96 -7.68
C LEU A 113 -1.93 0.35 -8.47
N PRO A 114 -0.96 0.45 -9.41
CA PRO A 114 -0.74 1.66 -10.19
C PRO A 114 -2.01 2.13 -10.93
N ASP A 115 -2.67 1.22 -11.64
CA ASP A 115 -3.89 1.52 -12.40
C ASP A 115 -5.03 1.94 -11.46
N ARG A 116 -5.16 1.25 -10.32
CA ARG A 116 -6.17 1.55 -9.30
C ARG A 116 -5.95 2.94 -8.67
N ILE A 117 -4.70 3.31 -8.38
CA ILE A 117 -4.34 4.63 -7.84
C ILE A 117 -4.59 5.73 -8.89
N GLN A 118 -4.23 5.49 -10.15
CA GLN A 118 -4.47 6.44 -11.23
C GLN A 118 -5.96 6.66 -11.51
N ALA A 119 -6.79 5.63 -11.35
CA ALA A 119 -8.23 5.69 -11.57
C ALA A 119 -9.01 6.57 -10.56
N ILE A 120 -8.41 6.91 -9.41
CA ILE A 120 -9.06 7.78 -8.40
C ILE A 120 -9.26 9.19 -8.99
N PRO A 121 -10.47 9.78 -8.96
CA PRO A 121 -10.68 11.15 -9.44
C PRO A 121 -9.96 12.17 -8.54
N ASP A 122 -9.08 12.99 -9.09
CA ASP A 122 -8.27 13.98 -8.34
C ASP A 122 -8.38 15.41 -8.88
N GLY A 123 -9.43 15.65 -9.69
CA GLY A 123 -9.72 16.92 -10.33
C GLY A 123 -8.76 17.30 -11.46
N THR A 124 -7.71 16.51 -11.71
CA THR A 124 -6.90 16.64 -12.93
C THR A 124 -7.61 15.84 -14.02
N THR A 125 -7.87 16.48 -15.15
CA THR A 125 -8.20 15.73 -16.35
C THR A 125 -6.90 15.11 -16.82
N SER A 126 -6.61 13.89 -16.36
CA SER A 126 -5.50 13.12 -16.89
C SER A 126 -5.64 13.08 -18.42
N SER A 127 -4.59 13.57 -19.05
CA SER A 127 -4.44 13.90 -20.47
C SER A 127 -4.30 12.64 -21.33
N SER A 128 -5.29 11.75 -21.28
CA SER A 128 -5.35 10.54 -22.12
C SER A 128 -6.71 10.28 -22.77
N LYS A 129 -7.69 11.19 -22.63
CA LYS A 129 -8.81 11.27 -23.59
C LYS A 129 -8.53 12.36 -24.60
N LYS A 130 -8.48 11.90 -25.85
CA LYS A 130 -8.39 12.64 -27.11
C LYS A 130 -8.87 14.09 -27.01
N ASN A 131 -8.02 14.94 -27.59
CA ASN A 131 -8.31 16.24 -28.15
C ASN A 131 -9.66 16.25 -28.93
N GLU A 132 -10.76 16.39 -28.21
CA GLU A 132 -12.09 16.69 -28.74
C GLU A 132 -12.71 17.77 -27.87
N GLY A 133 -12.38 19.01 -28.25
CA GLY A 133 -13.32 20.11 -28.20
C GLY A 133 -13.69 20.66 -26.83
N TRP A 134 -12.74 21.31 -26.15
CA TRP A 134 -13.11 22.45 -25.29
C TRP A 134 -13.28 23.71 -26.14
N ASN A 135 -14.21 23.64 -27.08
CA ASN A 135 -14.82 24.81 -27.67
C ASN A 135 -15.92 25.19 -26.67
N SER A 136 -15.58 25.90 -25.60
CA SER A 136 -16.62 26.65 -24.91
C SER A 136 -17.01 27.77 -25.86
N SER A 137 -17.90 27.44 -26.78
CA SER A 137 -18.82 28.39 -27.38
C SER A 137 -19.63 28.99 -26.23
N THR A 138 -19.03 29.99 -25.57
CA THR A 138 -19.80 31.19 -25.29
C THR A 138 -20.41 31.55 -26.63
N SER A 139 -21.72 31.36 -26.74
CA SER A 139 -22.51 31.99 -27.78
C SER A 139 -22.35 33.49 -27.56
N ARG A 140 -21.24 34.04 -28.08
CA ARG A 140 -21.14 35.44 -28.41
C ARG A 140 -22.21 35.59 -29.48
N ALA A 141 -23.41 35.96 -29.05
CA ALA A 141 -24.30 36.68 -29.92
C ALA A 141 -23.43 37.76 -30.55
N GLU A 142 -23.20 37.66 -31.85
CA GLU A 142 -22.62 38.74 -32.63
C GLU A 142 -23.51 39.96 -32.38
N ILE A 143 -23.11 40.80 -31.44
CA ILE A 143 -23.65 42.14 -31.32
C ILE A 143 -23.07 42.88 -32.51
N LYS A 144 -23.78 42.82 -33.65
CA LYS A 144 -23.59 43.74 -34.76
C LYS A 144 -24.00 45.12 -34.26
N PHE A 145 -23.01 45.94 -33.94
CA PHE A 145 -23.20 47.37 -33.75
C PHE A 145 -23.27 48.02 -35.13
N ASP A 146 -24.42 47.89 -35.77
CA ASP A 146 -24.84 48.80 -36.83
C ASP A 146 -25.98 49.65 -36.26
N SER A 147 -25.64 50.75 -35.59
CA SER A 147 -26.52 51.91 -35.52
C SER A 147 -25.79 53.11 -34.94
N ASP A 148 -25.74 54.16 -35.75
CA ASP A 148 -25.30 55.53 -35.43
C ASP A 148 -26.33 56.22 -34.51
N GLY A 149 -26.50 55.65 -33.32
CA GLY A 149 -27.42 56.15 -32.29
C GLY A 149 -26.63 56.75 -31.14
N ARG A 150 -26.70 58.07 -30.97
CA ARG A 150 -26.35 58.76 -29.73
C ARG A 150 -27.11 58.10 -28.57
N PHE A 151 -26.44 57.26 -27.79
CA PHE A 151 -26.97 56.80 -26.51
C PHE A 151 -26.58 57.82 -25.45
N ASP A 152 -27.57 58.62 -25.06
CA ASP A 152 -27.47 59.48 -23.90
C ASP A 152 -27.19 58.64 -22.65
N ASN A 153 -26.24 59.15 -21.87
CA ASN A 153 -25.64 58.56 -20.67
C ASN A 153 -26.57 58.68 -19.44
N GLU A 154 -27.87 58.48 -19.64
CA GLU A 154 -28.92 58.80 -18.65
C GLU A 154 -29.68 57.55 -18.14
N TYR A 155 -29.29 56.34 -18.56
CA TYR A 155 -29.93 55.10 -18.13
C TYR A 155 -29.32 54.46 -16.86
N PHE A 156 -28.20 54.99 -16.36
CA PHE A 156 -27.64 54.61 -15.07
C PHE A 156 -27.90 55.71 -14.04
N GLN A 157 -29.14 55.75 -13.54
CA GLN A 157 -29.45 56.55 -12.36
C GLN A 157 -28.76 55.87 -11.16
N HIS A 158 -27.61 56.43 -10.77
CA HIS A 158 -26.75 55.97 -9.70
C HIS A 158 -27.45 56.22 -8.36
N THR A 159 -28.06 55.19 -7.78
CA THR A 159 -28.55 55.23 -6.39
C THR A 159 -27.42 54.84 -5.44
N GLU A 160 -27.33 55.48 -4.27
CA GLU A 160 -26.29 55.18 -3.25
C GLU A 160 -26.32 53.71 -2.78
N GLU A 161 -27.44 53.00 -2.93
CA GLU A 161 -27.54 51.57 -2.64
C GLU A 161 -26.78 50.69 -3.67
N SER A 162 -26.64 51.17 -4.92
CA SER A 162 -25.90 50.45 -5.96
C SER A 162 -24.38 50.52 -5.76
N SER A 163 -23.86 51.56 -5.11
CA SER A 163 -22.41 51.69 -4.85
C SER A 163 -21.95 50.75 -3.74
N GLN A 164 -22.79 50.53 -2.72
CA GLN A 164 -22.52 49.58 -1.64
C GLN A 164 -22.50 48.13 -2.15
N PHE A 165 -23.45 47.75 -3.02
CA PHE A 165 -23.48 46.41 -3.61
C PHE A 165 -22.26 46.15 -4.52
N ARG A 166 -21.81 47.18 -5.25
CA ARG A 166 -20.60 47.11 -6.09
C ARG A 166 -19.34 46.96 -5.23
N GLN A 167 -19.25 47.68 -4.12
CA GLN A 167 -18.13 47.58 -3.20
C GLN A 167 -18.08 46.22 -2.50
N GLU A 168 -19.22 45.66 -2.09
CA GLU A 168 -19.29 44.32 -1.53
C GLU A 168 -18.93 43.24 -2.56
N TYR A 169 -19.40 43.40 -3.81
CA TYR A 169 -19.03 42.52 -4.91
C TYR A 169 -17.52 42.57 -5.21
N GLU A 170 -16.93 43.77 -5.26
CA GLU A 170 -15.49 43.95 -5.48
C GLU A 170 -14.66 43.37 -4.32
N MET A 171 -15.11 43.52 -3.08
CA MET A 171 -14.44 42.93 -1.92
C MET A 171 -14.52 41.38 -1.93
N ARG A 172 -15.67 40.82 -2.33
CA ARG A 172 -15.86 39.36 -2.46
C ARG A 172 -15.05 38.80 -3.63
N LYS A 173 -14.91 39.56 -4.73
CA LYS A 173 -14.05 39.23 -5.86
C LYS A 173 -12.57 39.24 -5.47
N MET A 174 -12.10 40.27 -4.77
CA MET A 174 -10.71 40.36 -4.31
C MET A 174 -10.35 39.20 -3.35
N LYS A 175 -11.27 38.77 -2.48
CA LYS A 175 -11.07 37.58 -1.63
C LYS A 175 -11.01 36.27 -2.42
N GLN A 176 -11.77 36.16 -3.50
CA GLN A 176 -11.72 34.98 -4.38
C GLN A 176 -10.42 34.94 -5.19
N ASP A 177 -9.97 36.10 -5.71
CA ASP A 177 -8.70 36.21 -6.45
C ASP A 177 -7.50 35.83 -5.57
N GLN A 178 -7.47 36.26 -4.31
CA GLN A 178 -6.43 35.83 -3.35
C GLN A 178 -6.44 34.32 -3.09
N GLY A 179 -7.62 33.70 -3.05
CA GLY A 179 -7.74 32.24 -2.94
C GLY A 179 -7.26 31.52 -4.19
N LEU A 180 -7.50 32.08 -5.38
CA LEU A 180 -7.02 31.54 -6.65
C LEU A 180 -5.51 31.65 -6.80
N ASP A 181 -4.89 32.73 -6.32
CA ASP A 181 -3.43 32.88 -6.34
C ASP A 181 -2.75 31.81 -5.47
N MET A 182 -3.25 31.57 -4.25
CA MET A 182 -2.74 30.51 -3.37
C MET A 182 -2.92 29.11 -3.98
N ILE A 183 -4.04 28.88 -4.67
CA ILE A 183 -4.29 27.63 -5.40
C ILE A 183 -3.33 27.49 -6.58
N SER A 184 -3.06 28.57 -7.31
CA SER A 184 -2.12 28.58 -8.44
C SER A 184 -0.71 28.22 -7.99
N GLU A 185 -0.24 28.79 -6.88
CA GLU A 185 1.04 28.46 -6.30
C GLU A 185 1.09 26.99 -5.80
N GLY A 186 0.01 26.52 -5.16
CA GLY A 186 -0.15 25.11 -4.80
C GLY A 186 -0.18 24.16 -6.01
N LEU A 187 -0.70 24.61 -7.15
CA LEU A 187 -0.72 23.83 -8.38
C LEU A 187 0.66 23.77 -9.05
N ASP A 188 1.41 24.87 -9.06
CA ASP A 188 2.77 24.91 -9.61
C ASP A 188 3.75 24.05 -8.80
N THR A 189 3.66 24.10 -7.46
CA THR A 189 4.47 23.21 -6.60
C THR A 189 4.16 21.74 -6.86
N LEU A 190 2.88 21.40 -7.06
CA LEU A 190 2.47 20.05 -7.37
C LEU A 190 2.90 19.60 -8.77
N LYS A 191 2.85 20.48 -9.76
CA LYS A 191 3.34 20.21 -11.12
C LYS A 191 4.83 19.82 -11.10
N ASN A 192 5.62 20.53 -10.30
CA ASN A 192 7.03 20.23 -10.13
C ASN A 192 7.23 18.88 -9.42
N MET A 193 6.48 18.61 -8.34
CA MET A 193 6.53 17.32 -7.64
C MET A 193 6.12 16.14 -8.54
N ALA A 194 5.08 16.30 -9.36
CA ALA A 194 4.65 15.27 -10.29
C ALA A 194 5.68 15.02 -11.41
N HIS A 195 6.39 16.06 -11.85
CA HIS A 195 7.47 15.94 -12.82
C HIS A 195 8.68 15.20 -12.23
N ASP A 196 9.06 15.56 -11.01
CA ASP A 196 10.15 14.93 -10.27
C ASP A 196 9.85 13.46 -9.95
N MET A 197 8.59 13.13 -9.60
CA MET A 197 8.15 11.76 -9.42
C MET A 197 8.25 10.93 -10.71
N ASN A 198 7.90 11.50 -11.86
CA ASN A 198 7.98 10.79 -13.13
C ASN A 198 9.44 10.49 -13.52
N GLU A 199 10.37 11.44 -13.31
CA GLU A 199 11.79 11.18 -13.54
C GLU A 199 12.40 10.18 -12.55
N GLU A 200 12.01 10.22 -11.27
CA GLU A 200 12.55 9.32 -10.25
C GLU A 200 12.03 7.88 -10.42
N ILE A 201 10.78 7.70 -10.89
CA ILE A 201 10.24 6.38 -11.29
C ILE A 201 11.07 5.79 -12.43
N ASP A 202 11.39 6.58 -13.46
CA ASP A 202 12.20 6.13 -14.59
C ASP A 202 13.67 5.87 -14.18
N ARG A 203 14.20 6.60 -13.20
CA ARG A 203 15.56 6.41 -12.64
C ARG A 203 15.68 5.24 -11.66
N GLN A 204 14.60 4.75 -11.07
CA GLN A 204 14.65 3.65 -10.09
C GLN A 204 14.73 2.24 -10.69
N VAL A 205 14.57 2.09 -12.01
CA VAL A 205 14.73 0.79 -12.70
C VAL A 205 16.12 0.17 -12.51
N PRO A 206 17.26 0.86 -12.69
CA PRO A 206 18.60 0.27 -12.50
C PRO A 206 19.04 0.09 -11.03
N LEU A 207 18.39 0.75 -10.06
CA LEU A 207 18.70 0.58 -8.63
C LEU A 207 18.05 -0.68 -8.02
N MET A 208 17.12 -1.31 -8.74
CA MET A 208 16.49 -2.59 -8.37
C MET A 208 17.49 -3.75 -8.41
N ASP A 209 18.34 -3.81 -9.44
CA ASP A 209 19.31 -4.89 -9.62
C ASP A 209 20.37 -4.95 -8.50
N GLU A 210 20.79 -3.77 -7.99
CA GLU A 210 21.76 -3.71 -6.89
C GLU A 210 21.14 -4.11 -5.54
N ILE A 211 19.83 -3.94 -5.39
CA ILE A 211 19.10 -4.37 -4.19
C ILE A 211 18.82 -5.86 -4.24
N ASP A 212 18.43 -6.41 -5.40
CA ASP A 212 18.24 -7.85 -5.59
C ASP A 212 19.52 -8.63 -5.30
N THR A 213 20.67 -8.16 -5.80
CA THR A 213 21.96 -8.80 -5.51
C THR A 213 22.32 -8.76 -4.02
N LYS A 214 21.99 -7.68 -3.30
CA LYS A 214 22.22 -7.57 -1.85
C LYS A 214 21.25 -8.45 -1.04
N VAL A 215 19.99 -8.56 -1.47
CA VAL A 215 18.97 -9.41 -0.83
C VAL A 215 19.28 -10.89 -1.04
N ASP A 216 19.66 -11.30 -2.25
CA ASP A 216 20.06 -12.69 -2.55
C ASP A 216 21.29 -13.09 -1.74
N LYS A 217 22.26 -12.19 -1.63
CA LYS A 217 23.44 -12.41 -0.79
C LYS A 217 23.06 -12.61 0.68
N ALA A 218 22.23 -11.73 1.24
CA ALA A 218 21.78 -11.84 2.63
C ALA A 218 20.95 -13.11 2.90
N ALA A 219 20.09 -13.51 1.96
CA ALA A 219 19.32 -14.75 2.04
C ALA A 219 20.24 -15.98 1.98
N SER A 220 21.27 -15.96 1.13
CA SER A 220 22.27 -17.02 1.04
C SER A 220 23.08 -17.16 2.32
N ASP A 221 23.45 -16.04 2.95
CA ASP A 221 24.17 -16.02 4.23
C ASP A 221 23.30 -16.56 5.38
N LEU A 222 22.01 -16.22 5.41
CA LEU A 222 21.05 -16.79 6.36
C LEU A 222 20.83 -18.30 6.18
N LYS A 223 20.81 -18.78 4.93
CA LYS A 223 20.71 -20.22 4.63
C LYS A 223 21.97 -20.96 5.09
N ASN A 224 23.14 -20.41 4.77
CA ASN A 224 24.43 -21.00 5.15
C ASN A 224 24.62 -21.03 6.67
N THR A 225 24.21 -19.99 7.39
CA THR A 225 24.25 -19.97 8.87
C THR A 225 23.29 -20.98 9.49
N ASN A 226 22.08 -21.17 8.94
CA ASN A 226 21.17 -22.22 9.39
C ASN A 226 21.73 -23.63 9.17
N VAL A 227 22.38 -23.88 8.02
CA VAL A 227 23.04 -25.17 7.76
C VAL A 227 24.16 -25.43 8.77
N ARG A 228 25.03 -24.43 9.02
CA ARG A 228 26.10 -24.53 10.02
C ARG A 228 25.55 -24.80 11.43
N LEU A 229 24.46 -24.15 11.81
CA LEU A 229 23.79 -24.40 13.09
C LEU A 229 23.26 -25.83 13.19
N ARG A 230 22.62 -26.33 12.13
CA ARG A 230 22.10 -27.69 12.08
C ARG A 230 23.21 -28.74 12.15
N ASP A 231 24.32 -28.50 11.45
CA ASP A 231 25.50 -29.37 11.50
C ASP A 231 26.13 -29.37 12.89
N THR A 232 26.26 -28.21 13.53
CA THR A 232 26.74 -28.09 14.91
C THR A 232 25.85 -28.86 15.88
N VAL A 233 24.51 -28.74 15.75
CA VAL A 233 23.55 -29.49 16.59
C VAL A 233 23.65 -30.99 16.37
N ASN A 234 23.79 -31.44 15.11
CA ASN A 234 23.97 -32.86 14.79
C ASN A 234 25.28 -33.41 15.35
N GLN A 235 26.36 -32.62 15.29
CA GLN A 235 27.65 -33.01 15.85
C GLN A 235 27.60 -33.13 17.37
N LEU A 236 26.93 -32.21 18.07
CA LEU A 236 26.69 -32.29 19.52
C LEU A 236 25.80 -33.48 19.91
N ARG A 237 24.81 -33.83 19.07
CA ARG A 237 24.01 -35.04 19.28
C ARG A 237 24.85 -36.31 19.11
N SER A 238 25.73 -36.33 18.12
CA SER A 238 26.64 -37.46 17.86
C SER A 238 27.66 -37.66 18.99
N SER A 239 28.22 -36.58 19.55
CA SER A 239 29.18 -36.69 20.65
C SER A 239 28.53 -37.21 21.94
N ARG A 240 27.27 -36.85 22.20
CA ARG A 240 26.50 -37.40 23.33
C ARG A 240 26.24 -38.89 23.18
N ASN A 241 25.87 -39.35 21.99
CA ASN A 241 25.66 -40.78 21.74
C ASN A 241 26.97 -41.57 21.92
N PHE A 242 28.09 -41.05 21.41
CA PHE A 242 29.41 -41.66 21.60
C PHE A 242 29.80 -41.79 23.09
N CYS A 243 29.51 -40.77 23.90
CA CYS A 243 29.75 -40.82 25.35
C CYS A 243 28.88 -41.89 26.05
N ILE A 244 27.61 -41.99 25.66
CA ILE A 244 26.69 -43.01 26.20
C ILE A 244 27.18 -44.42 25.85
N ASP A 245 27.64 -44.66 24.62
CA ASP A 245 28.14 -45.98 24.19
C ASP A 245 29.38 -46.43 24.99
N ILE A 246 30.31 -45.51 25.26
CA ILE A 246 31.51 -45.81 26.09
C ILE A 246 31.10 -46.21 27.51
N ILE A 247 30.17 -45.48 28.14
CA ILE A 247 29.70 -45.78 29.49
C ILE A 247 29.02 -47.16 29.53
N LEU A 248 28.19 -47.46 28.54
CA LEU A 248 27.46 -48.73 28.45
C LEU A 248 28.42 -49.92 28.28
N LEU A 249 29.48 -49.75 27.47
CA LEU A 249 30.54 -50.75 27.31
C LEU A 249 31.29 -51.01 28.63
N CYS A 250 31.63 -49.97 29.39
CA CYS A 250 32.26 -50.10 30.71
C CYS A 250 31.39 -50.89 31.70
N ILE A 251 30.07 -50.68 31.69
CA ILE A 251 29.12 -51.42 32.55
C ILE A 251 29.09 -52.89 32.16
N ILE A 252 29.01 -53.22 30.86
CA ILE A 252 29.00 -54.60 30.37
C ILE A 252 30.29 -55.33 30.76
N LEU A 253 31.45 -54.68 30.59
CA LEU A 253 32.73 -55.25 31.01
C LEU A 253 32.80 -55.49 32.51
N GLY A 254 32.28 -54.56 33.33
CA GLY A 254 32.21 -54.73 34.78
C GLY A 254 31.36 -55.94 35.18
N ILE A 255 30.20 -56.12 34.55
CA ILE A 255 29.32 -57.28 34.80
C ILE A 255 30.00 -58.58 34.35
N ALA A 256 30.64 -58.59 33.19
CA ALA A 256 31.37 -59.77 32.68
C ALA A 256 32.53 -60.17 33.61
N ALA A 257 33.31 -59.19 34.10
CA ALA A 257 34.38 -59.43 35.05
C ALA A 257 33.86 -59.94 36.41
N TYR A 258 32.73 -59.41 36.87
CA TYR A 258 32.06 -59.88 38.08
C TYR A 258 31.61 -61.34 37.93
N LEU A 259 30.90 -61.67 36.83
CA LEU A 259 30.46 -63.03 36.54
C LEU A 259 31.63 -64.01 36.42
N TYR A 260 32.72 -63.61 35.74
CA TYR A 260 33.93 -64.42 35.65
C TYR A 260 34.55 -64.71 37.01
N ASN A 261 34.63 -63.70 37.90
CA ASN A 261 35.15 -63.90 39.26
C ASN A 261 34.24 -64.78 40.12
N VAL A 262 32.92 -64.71 39.93
CA VAL A 262 31.95 -65.57 40.63
C VAL A 262 32.01 -67.01 40.11
N LEU A 263 32.13 -67.23 38.79
CA LEU A 263 32.23 -68.56 38.18
C LEU A 263 33.58 -69.25 38.38
N LYS A 264 34.65 -68.48 38.59
CA LYS A 264 36.00 -69.00 38.84
C LYS A 264 36.23 -69.41 40.29
N LYS A 265 35.34 -69.00 41.19
CA LYS A 265 35.37 -69.34 42.62
C LYS A 265 34.54 -70.60 42.88
#